data_AF-A0A8H5AW55-F1
#
_entry.id   AF-A0A8H5AW55-F1
#
_cell.length_a   1.000
_cell.length_b   1.000
_cell.length_c   1.000
_cell.angle_alpha   90.00
_cell.angle_beta   90.00
_cell.angle_gamma   90.00
#
_symmetry.space_group_name_H-M   'P 1'
#
loop_
_entity.id
_entity.type
_entity.pdbx_description
1 polymer ?
#
loop_
_entity_poly.entity_id
_entity_poly.type
_entity_poly.pdbx_seq_one_letter_code
_entity_poly.pdbx_strand_id
1 'polypeptide(L)'
;MLMSERAPTRLPSYGSSQRWAGANLHTTVLVQGPSHSEIIYPIPTRNVEFTFSPVGPNSMLLLPQADEGDAHPRYYITVMPSCFMPLSHITTIYRGANENAPRVGEFEMGITSVASERQIGTRPPEPLAAVLKKVGIFNGNRWRWSRNVGPNLAYSYLFWECNAAPFTCFTEDEQKKPGKAVAWFTPQRAANRTGASARLSHLEVTPQGQMLFDDIIMSILTIERKLLQPPEPKFLFNFH
;
A
#
# COMPACT_ATOMS: atom_id res chain seq x y z
N MET A 1 64.21 -19.00 -32.31
CA MET A 1 65.05 -17.90 -32.83
C MET A 1 64.10 -16.76 -33.18
N LEU A 2 64.19 -15.66 -32.41
CA LEU A 2 63.56 -14.31 -32.58
C LEU A 2 62.02 -14.25 -32.68
N MET A 3 61.27 -14.01 -31.60
CA MET A 3 60.96 -12.70 -30.95
C MET A 3 60.42 -11.61 -31.89
N SER A 4 59.18 -11.17 -31.64
CA SER A 4 58.87 -9.74 -31.48
C SER A 4 57.52 -9.55 -30.76
N GLU A 5 57.60 -9.10 -29.52
CA GLU A 5 56.53 -8.45 -28.76
C GLU A 5 56.15 -7.10 -29.39
N ARG A 6 54.88 -6.68 -29.26
CA ARG A 6 54.53 -5.26 -29.02
C ARG A 6 53.36 -5.16 -28.05
N ALA A 7 53.58 -4.30 -27.06
CA ALA A 7 52.77 -4.07 -25.87
C ALA A 7 51.80 -2.86 -26.07
N PRO A 8 51.11 -2.32 -25.03
CA PRO A 8 49.68 -2.01 -25.08
C PRO A 8 49.35 -0.51 -25.27
N THR A 9 48.13 -0.23 -25.73
CA THR A 9 47.59 1.13 -25.86
C THR A 9 47.21 1.69 -24.49
N ARG A 10 47.69 2.91 -24.24
CA ARG A 10 47.62 3.67 -22.99
C ARG A 10 46.20 4.15 -22.65
N LEU A 11 45.84 4.06 -21.37
CA LEU A 11 44.78 4.87 -20.75
C LEU A 11 45.28 6.32 -20.52
N PRO A 12 44.43 7.35 -20.66
CA PRO A 12 44.79 8.69 -20.22
C PRO A 12 44.66 8.86 -18.70
N SER A 13 45.65 9.59 -18.19
CA SER A 13 46.00 9.85 -16.80
C SER A 13 45.11 10.87 -16.08
N TYR A 14 44.99 10.66 -14.78
CA TYR A 14 44.50 11.61 -13.76
C TYR A 14 45.52 12.73 -13.47
N GLY A 15 45.02 13.94 -13.24
CA GLY A 15 45.74 15.12 -12.72
C GLY A 15 45.24 16.39 -13.41
N SER A 16 45.00 17.53 -12.77
CA SER A 16 45.12 17.98 -11.38
C SER A 16 44.42 19.35 -11.26
N SER A 17 43.86 19.63 -10.08
CA SER A 17 43.77 20.94 -9.41
C SER A 17 43.63 22.23 -10.25
N GLN A 18 42.44 22.84 -10.22
CA GLN A 18 42.34 24.31 -10.14
C GLN A 18 41.35 24.73 -9.04
N ARG A 19 41.92 25.39 -8.03
CA ARG A 19 41.24 26.23 -7.03
C ARG A 19 40.60 27.44 -7.74
N TRP A 20 39.32 27.67 -7.50
CA TRP A 20 38.72 28.99 -7.58
C TRP A 20 38.00 29.25 -6.25
N ALA A 21 38.58 30.19 -5.48
CA ALA A 21 38.01 30.70 -4.25
C ALA A 21 37.26 32.00 -4.56
N GLY A 22 36.09 32.16 -3.93
CA GLY A 22 35.51 33.46 -3.63
C GLY A 22 34.36 33.91 -4.53
N ALA A 23 33.12 33.63 -4.10
CA ALA A 23 32.00 34.56 -4.23
C ALA A 23 30.83 34.14 -3.31
N ASN A 24 30.75 34.83 -2.17
CA ASN A 24 29.57 35.22 -1.41
C ASN A 24 28.39 34.23 -1.27
N LEU A 25 28.32 33.65 -0.07
CA LEU A 25 27.12 33.06 0.51
C LEU A 25 26.02 34.13 0.65
N HIS A 26 25.05 34.14 -0.26
CA HIS A 26 23.71 34.61 0.09
C HIS A 26 23.02 33.45 0.81
N THR A 27 23.02 33.51 2.14
CA THR A 27 22.20 32.65 2.99
C THR A 27 20.73 33.02 2.75
N THR A 28 20.11 32.36 1.78
CA THR A 28 18.65 32.31 1.71
C THR A 28 18.20 31.41 2.85
N VAL A 29 17.73 32.03 3.93
CA VAL A 29 16.98 31.34 4.99
C VAL A 29 15.75 30.73 4.32
N LEU A 30 15.81 29.43 4.02
CA LEU A 30 14.62 28.67 3.71
C LEU A 30 13.79 28.67 5.01
N VAL A 31 12.73 29.48 5.00
CA VAL A 31 11.67 29.42 6.01
C VAL A 31 11.20 27.98 6.05
N GLN A 32 11.55 27.28 7.13
CA GLN A 32 11.02 25.95 7.41
C GLN A 32 9.50 26.06 7.41
N GLY A 33 8.86 25.40 6.45
CA GLY A 33 7.42 25.20 6.45
C GLY A 33 6.98 24.50 7.75
N PRO A 34 5.70 24.62 8.12
CA PRO A 34 5.21 24.17 9.41
C PRO A 34 5.51 22.69 9.61
N SER A 35 6.12 22.37 10.75
CA SER A 35 6.34 21.00 11.23
C SER A 35 5.04 20.20 11.10
N HIS A 36 5.08 19.09 10.35
CA HIS A 36 3.96 18.17 10.19
C HIS A 36 3.49 17.68 11.57
N SER A 37 2.45 18.31 12.11
CA SER A 37 1.73 17.78 13.26
C SER A 37 1.07 16.49 12.82
N GLU A 38 1.54 15.35 13.35
CA GLU A 38 0.88 14.06 13.16
C GLU A 38 -0.55 14.22 13.68
N ILE A 39 -1.55 14.06 12.79
CA ILE A 39 -2.96 14.13 13.20
C ILE A 39 -3.23 12.88 14.02
N ILE A 40 -3.31 13.05 15.34
CA ILE A 40 -3.66 11.96 16.26
C ILE A 40 -5.18 11.93 16.37
N TYR A 41 -5.77 10.86 15.87
CA TYR A 41 -7.20 10.62 16.07
C TYR A 41 -7.43 9.87 17.38
N PRO A 42 -8.37 10.31 18.23
CA PRO A 42 -8.70 9.57 19.45
C PRO A 42 -9.26 8.20 19.08
N ILE A 43 -8.89 7.16 19.83
CA ILE A 43 -9.41 5.81 19.60
C ILE A 43 -10.91 5.79 19.91
N PRO A 44 -11.77 5.50 18.93
CA PRO A 44 -13.22 5.36 19.12
C PRO A 44 -13.57 4.27 20.14
N THR A 45 -14.69 4.42 20.85
CA THR A 45 -15.21 3.40 21.79
C THR A 45 -16.16 2.40 21.12
N ARG A 46 -16.63 2.72 19.90
CA ARG A 46 -17.50 1.90 19.07
C ARG A 46 -16.83 1.60 17.74
N ASN A 47 -17.39 0.67 16.98
CA ASN A 47 -16.97 0.43 15.61
C ASN A 47 -17.23 1.68 14.78
N VAL A 48 -16.31 1.97 13.86
CA VAL A 48 -16.43 3.08 12.93
C VAL A 48 -16.60 2.56 11.53
N GLU A 49 -17.61 3.06 10.83
CA GLU A 49 -17.82 2.78 9.42
C GLU A 49 -17.16 3.84 8.54
N PHE A 50 -16.42 3.37 7.54
CA PHE A 50 -15.73 4.17 6.56
C PHE A 50 -16.21 3.83 5.14
N THR A 51 -16.21 4.83 4.27
CA THR A 51 -16.56 4.69 2.86
C THR A 51 -15.39 5.10 1.98
N PHE A 52 -15.09 4.27 0.97
CA PHE A 52 -14.13 4.61 -0.07
C PHE A 52 -14.82 5.46 -1.15
N SER A 53 -14.52 6.76 -1.17
CA SER A 53 -15.15 7.74 -2.06
C SER A 53 -14.18 8.21 -3.14
N PRO A 54 -14.46 7.98 -4.44
CA PRO A 54 -13.64 8.49 -5.53
C PRO A 54 -13.61 10.03 -5.53
N VAL A 55 -12.41 10.62 -5.61
CA VAL A 55 -12.23 12.08 -5.69
C VAL A 55 -11.49 12.55 -6.94
N GLY A 56 -10.95 11.61 -7.71
CA GLY A 56 -10.28 11.90 -8.97
C GLY A 56 -10.17 10.64 -9.84
N PRO A 57 -9.53 10.76 -11.02
CA PRO A 57 -9.44 9.65 -11.97
C PRO A 57 -8.78 8.39 -11.40
N ASN A 58 -7.76 8.58 -10.56
CA ASN A 58 -7.05 7.48 -9.92
C ASN A 58 -6.82 7.72 -8.42
N SER A 59 -7.77 8.38 -7.76
CA SER A 59 -7.65 8.68 -6.34
C SER A 59 -8.99 8.62 -5.61
N MET A 60 -8.92 8.26 -4.34
CA MET A 60 -10.07 8.14 -3.45
C MET A 60 -9.73 8.55 -2.03
N LEU A 61 -10.75 8.96 -1.29
CA LEU A 61 -10.70 9.21 0.14
C LEU A 61 -11.33 8.06 0.91
N LEU A 62 -10.76 7.74 2.07
CA LEU A 62 -11.44 6.97 3.10
C LEU A 62 -12.10 7.94 4.09
N LEU A 63 -13.43 8.02 4.05
CA LEU A 63 -14.21 8.94 4.86
C LEU A 63 -14.96 8.19 5.96
N PRO A 64 -14.92 8.63 7.23
CA PRO A 64 -15.85 8.14 8.25
C PRO A 64 -17.30 8.54 7.89
N GLN A 65 -18.28 7.73 8.31
CA GLN A 65 -19.68 8.12 8.17
C GLN A 65 -20.03 9.31 9.08
N ALA A 66 -20.89 10.21 8.59
CA ALA A 66 -21.14 11.53 9.16
C ALA A 66 -21.70 11.54 10.61
N ASP A 67 -22.34 10.44 11.05
CA ASP A 67 -22.93 10.31 12.39
C ASP A 67 -21.88 10.22 13.52
N GLU A 68 -20.60 10.29 13.18
CA GLU A 68 -19.49 10.23 14.13
C GLU A 68 -18.89 11.60 14.51
N GLY A 69 -19.42 12.70 13.98
CA GLY A 69 -18.99 14.07 14.34
C GLY A 69 -17.62 14.49 13.81
N ASP A 70 -16.81 13.53 13.32
CA ASP A 70 -15.56 13.75 12.61
C ASP A 70 -15.75 13.36 11.15
N ALA A 71 -15.90 14.33 10.25
CA ALA A 71 -16.03 14.10 8.81
C ALA A 71 -14.67 14.17 8.08
N HIS A 72 -13.55 14.27 8.81
CA HIS A 72 -12.25 14.42 8.18
C HIS A 72 -11.82 13.12 7.50
N PRO A 73 -11.28 13.19 6.28
CA PRO A 73 -10.76 12.01 5.62
C PRO A 73 -9.62 11.37 6.42
N ARG A 74 -9.72 10.05 6.64
CA ARG A 74 -8.67 9.26 7.31
C ARG A 74 -7.49 8.99 6.41
N TYR A 75 -7.77 8.67 5.15
CA TYR A 75 -6.74 8.33 4.18
C TYR A 75 -7.03 8.92 2.81
N TYR A 76 -5.95 9.32 2.13
CA TYR A 76 -5.93 9.64 0.73
C TYR A 76 -5.17 8.54 0.01
N ILE A 77 -5.79 7.93 -0.99
CA ILE A 77 -5.28 6.75 -1.68
C ILE A 77 -5.18 7.09 -3.16
N THR A 78 -4.02 6.86 -3.75
CA THR A 78 -3.76 7.04 -5.19
C THR A 78 -3.34 5.74 -5.83
N VAL A 79 -3.67 5.57 -7.12
CA VAL A 79 -3.30 4.39 -7.91
C VAL A 79 -2.71 4.86 -9.24
N MET A 80 -1.40 4.75 -9.43
CA MET A 80 -0.77 5.26 -10.65
C MET A 80 -0.18 4.12 -11.48
N PRO A 81 -0.39 4.07 -12.81
CA PRO A 81 0.29 3.09 -13.65
C PRO A 81 1.79 3.41 -13.74
N SER A 82 2.62 2.37 -13.76
CA SER A 82 4.05 2.53 -14.02
C SER A 82 4.27 2.95 -15.47
N CYS A 83 5.07 4.01 -15.69
CA CYS A 83 5.34 4.52 -17.04
C CYS A 83 6.03 3.50 -17.95
N PHE A 84 6.82 2.58 -17.36
CA PHE A 84 7.54 1.54 -18.10
C PHE A 84 6.78 0.21 -18.13
N MET A 85 5.81 0.03 -17.24
CA MET A 85 4.97 -1.17 -17.16
C MET A 85 3.52 -0.76 -16.92
N PRO A 86 2.76 -0.32 -17.95
CA PRO A 86 1.40 0.22 -17.76
C PRO A 86 0.40 -0.77 -17.13
N LEU A 87 0.67 -2.07 -17.22
CA LEU A 87 -0.12 -3.12 -16.56
C LEU A 87 0.25 -3.31 -15.08
N SER A 88 1.28 -2.63 -14.61
CA SER A 88 1.67 -2.52 -13.20
C SER A 88 1.19 -1.19 -12.66
N HIS A 89 0.55 -1.20 -11.49
CA HIS A 89 0.13 0.03 -10.82
C HIS A 89 0.67 0.07 -9.41
N ILE A 90 1.03 1.27 -9.00
CA ILE A 90 1.53 1.62 -7.69
C ILE A 90 0.38 2.25 -6.93
N THR A 91 -0.05 1.59 -5.86
CA THR A 91 -1.02 2.15 -4.92
C THR A 91 -0.26 2.83 -3.79
N THR A 92 -0.47 4.13 -3.58
CA THR A 92 0.14 4.88 -2.47
C THR A 92 -0.92 5.36 -1.51
N ILE A 93 -0.62 5.32 -0.21
CA ILE A 93 -1.56 5.67 0.86
C ILE A 93 -0.95 6.74 1.76
N TYR A 94 -1.73 7.78 2.05
CA TYR A 94 -1.37 8.90 2.91
C TYR A 94 -2.40 9.05 4.04
N ARG A 95 -1.97 9.42 5.25
CA ARG A 95 -2.88 9.68 6.39
C ARG A 95 -3.45 11.10 6.26
N GLY A 96 -4.71 11.24 5.86
CA GLY A 96 -5.39 12.52 5.73
C GLY A 96 -6.11 12.68 4.39
N ALA A 97 -6.25 13.93 3.93
CA ALA A 97 -7.11 14.29 2.79
C ALA A 97 -6.38 14.43 1.44
N ASN A 98 -5.04 14.40 1.42
CA ASN A 98 -4.26 14.63 0.19
C ASN A 98 -2.82 14.09 0.31
N GLU A 99 -2.04 14.24 -0.76
CA GLU A 99 -0.65 13.76 -0.91
C GLU A 99 0.37 14.50 -0.04
N ASN A 100 0.05 15.69 0.47
CA ASN A 100 0.95 16.43 1.37
C ASN A 100 0.96 15.87 2.79
N ALA A 101 0.05 14.94 3.09
CA ALA A 101 -0.07 14.33 4.40
C ALA A 101 0.97 13.20 4.58
N PRO A 102 1.24 12.74 5.82
CA PRO A 102 2.24 11.71 6.07
C PRO A 102 1.94 10.42 5.29
N ARG A 103 2.94 9.95 4.55
CA ARG A 103 2.83 8.72 3.76
C ARG A 103 2.80 7.49 4.67
N VAL A 104 1.76 6.68 4.52
CA VAL A 104 1.59 5.40 5.22
C VAL A 104 2.43 4.32 4.57
N GLY A 105 2.44 4.27 3.24
CA GLY A 105 3.08 3.19 2.50
C GLY A 105 2.65 3.14 1.05
N GLU A 106 3.21 2.17 0.34
CA GLU A 106 2.83 1.86 -1.03
C GLU A 106 2.94 0.36 -1.31
N PHE A 107 2.28 -0.08 -2.37
CA PHE A 107 2.57 -1.37 -2.97
C PHE A 107 2.40 -1.32 -4.49
N GLU A 108 3.26 -2.05 -5.20
CA GLU A 108 3.18 -2.19 -6.65
C GLU A 108 2.62 -3.57 -7.01
N MET A 109 1.60 -3.59 -7.87
CA MET A 109 1.02 -4.82 -8.38
C MET A 109 0.66 -4.71 -9.86
N GLY A 110 1.17 -5.67 -10.64
CA GLY A 110 0.82 -5.86 -12.04
C GLY A 110 0.49 -7.29 -12.40
N ILE A 111 0.36 -7.52 -13.70
CA ILE A 111 0.19 -8.83 -14.34
C ILE A 111 1.57 -9.49 -14.63
N THR A 112 2.64 -8.71 -14.53
CA THR A 112 4.01 -9.12 -14.84
C THR A 112 4.59 -10.10 -13.82
N SER A 113 5.61 -10.87 -14.23
CA SER A 113 6.40 -11.76 -13.36
C SER A 113 7.35 -11.02 -12.42
N VAL A 114 7.47 -9.69 -12.53
CA VAL A 114 8.28 -8.86 -11.64
C VAL A 114 7.72 -8.94 -10.21
N ALA A 115 8.62 -9.09 -9.23
CA ALA A 115 8.25 -9.16 -7.83
C ALA A 115 7.49 -7.88 -7.43
N SER A 116 6.22 -8.05 -7.06
CA SER A 116 5.45 -6.99 -6.39
C SER A 116 6.11 -6.68 -5.05
N GLU A 117 6.27 -5.40 -4.73
CA GLU A 117 6.85 -4.94 -3.46
C GLU A 117 5.85 -4.10 -2.68
N ARG A 118 6.04 -4.06 -1.36
CA ARG A 118 5.27 -3.24 -0.42
C ARG A 118 6.24 -2.50 0.50
N GLN A 119 5.90 -1.27 0.82
CA GLN A 119 6.58 -0.45 1.84
C GLN A 119 5.54 0.13 2.81
N ILE A 120 5.79 0.09 4.12
CA ILE A 120 4.99 0.82 5.13
C ILE A 120 5.91 1.70 5.98
N GLY A 121 5.59 2.99 6.04
CA GLY A 121 6.34 4.01 6.76
C GLY A 121 7.80 4.03 6.33
N THR A 122 8.69 3.93 7.30
CA THR A 122 10.15 3.90 7.10
C THR A 122 10.73 2.50 6.96
N ARG A 123 9.89 1.45 6.91
CA ARG A 123 10.36 0.06 6.75
C ARG A 123 10.96 -0.14 5.36
N PRO A 124 11.96 -1.03 5.21
CA PRO A 124 12.47 -1.37 3.89
C PRO A 124 11.36 -1.96 3.00
N PRO A 125 11.44 -1.80 1.67
CA PRO A 125 10.56 -2.50 0.74
C PRO A 125 10.67 -4.01 0.92
N GLU A 126 9.54 -4.70 0.89
CA GLU A 126 9.46 -6.15 1.07
C GLU A 126 8.68 -6.79 -0.09
N PRO A 127 9.10 -7.97 -0.58
CA PRO A 127 8.32 -8.69 -1.58
C PRO A 127 6.93 -9.00 -1.06
N LEU A 128 5.90 -8.72 -1.86
CA LEU A 128 4.50 -8.93 -1.52
C LEU A 128 4.22 -10.40 -1.19
N ALA A 129 4.90 -11.34 -1.85
CA ALA A 129 4.81 -12.77 -1.57
C ALA A 129 5.34 -13.17 -0.17
N ALA A 130 6.22 -12.36 0.42
CA ALA A 130 6.69 -12.58 1.79
C ALA A 130 5.65 -12.13 2.82
N VAL A 131 4.94 -11.03 2.54
CA VAL A 131 4.00 -10.40 3.48
C VAL A 131 2.56 -10.86 3.32
N LEU A 132 2.12 -11.26 2.12
CA LEU A 132 0.76 -11.70 1.84
C LEU A 132 0.75 -13.15 1.35
N LYS A 133 0.12 -14.04 2.11
CA LYS A 133 0.05 -15.48 1.80
C LYS A 133 -1.40 -15.94 1.73
N LYS A 134 -1.77 -16.63 0.65
CA LYS A 134 -3.01 -17.40 0.62
C LYS A 134 -2.84 -18.60 1.56
N VAL A 135 -3.82 -18.83 2.44
CA VAL A 135 -3.76 -19.88 3.47
C VAL A 135 -5.03 -20.73 3.45
N GLY A 136 -4.94 -21.97 3.89
CA GLY A 136 -6.08 -22.90 3.90
C GLY A 136 -6.22 -23.72 2.62
N ILE A 137 -7.43 -24.20 2.35
CA ILE A 137 -7.74 -25.14 1.26
C ILE A 137 -7.69 -24.41 -0.10
N PHE A 138 -7.35 -25.13 -1.17
CA PHE A 138 -7.16 -24.64 -2.54
C PHE A 138 -8.24 -23.65 -3.04
N ASN A 139 -9.51 -23.88 -2.66
CA ASN A 139 -10.66 -23.06 -3.08
C ASN A 139 -11.05 -21.95 -2.08
N GLY A 140 -10.40 -21.85 -0.92
CA GLY A 140 -10.70 -20.84 0.08
C GLY A 140 -10.06 -19.50 -0.28
N ASN A 141 -10.78 -18.40 -0.11
CA ASN A 141 -10.25 -17.04 -0.22
C ASN A 141 -9.82 -16.54 1.16
N ARG A 142 -8.82 -17.20 1.73
CA ARG A 142 -8.24 -16.85 3.03
C ARG A 142 -6.83 -16.34 2.86
N TRP A 143 -6.54 -15.21 3.47
CA TRP A 143 -5.28 -14.49 3.28
C TRP A 143 -4.67 -14.13 4.63
N ARG A 144 -3.37 -14.37 4.78
CA ARG A 144 -2.57 -13.97 5.94
C ARG A 144 -1.65 -12.83 5.54
N TRP A 145 -1.69 -11.75 6.31
CA TRP A 145 -0.85 -10.57 6.18
C TRP A 145 0.15 -10.50 7.33
N SER A 146 1.44 -10.47 7.01
CA SER A 146 2.52 -10.24 7.97
C SER A 146 2.76 -8.76 8.16
N ARG A 147 2.74 -8.31 9.41
CA ARG A 147 2.99 -6.90 9.74
C ARG A 147 4.48 -6.58 9.82
N ASN A 148 5.32 -7.60 10.04
CA ASN A 148 6.78 -7.47 10.19
C ASN A 148 7.18 -6.37 11.18
N VAL A 149 6.51 -6.34 12.33
CA VAL A 149 6.72 -5.35 13.40
C VAL A 149 7.81 -5.76 14.41
N GLY A 150 8.56 -6.83 14.13
CA GLY A 150 9.58 -7.41 15.00
C GLY A 150 9.09 -8.61 15.80
N PRO A 151 10.00 -9.47 16.32
CA PRO A 151 9.63 -10.58 17.19
C PRO A 151 9.08 -10.03 18.52
N ASN A 152 8.05 -10.68 19.08
CA ASN A 152 7.45 -10.39 20.39
C ASN A 152 6.36 -9.31 20.49
N LEU A 153 5.83 -8.78 19.37
CA LEU A 153 4.61 -7.96 19.45
C LEU A 153 3.36 -8.83 19.35
N ALA A 154 2.38 -8.56 20.22
CA ALA A 154 1.06 -9.18 20.10
C ALA A 154 0.46 -8.85 18.72
N TYR A 155 -0.16 -9.85 18.08
CA TYR A 155 -0.80 -9.74 16.78
C TYR A 155 0.17 -9.41 15.63
N SER A 156 1.19 -10.26 15.46
CA SER A 156 2.15 -10.19 14.34
C SER A 156 1.49 -10.31 12.96
N TYR A 157 0.28 -10.89 12.90
CA TYR A 157 -0.43 -11.17 11.67
C TYR A 157 -1.87 -10.64 11.69
N LEU A 158 -2.35 -10.24 10.51
CA LEU A 158 -3.77 -10.12 10.22
C LEU A 158 -4.21 -11.29 9.33
N PHE A 159 -5.44 -11.74 9.51
CA PHE A 159 -6.03 -12.83 8.77
C PHE A 159 -7.36 -12.39 8.19
N TRP A 160 -7.53 -12.53 6.88
CA TRP A 160 -8.74 -12.16 6.16
C TRP A 160 -9.47 -13.39 5.63
N GLU A 161 -10.77 -13.45 5.91
CA GLU A 161 -11.70 -14.40 5.30
C GLU A 161 -12.55 -13.68 4.25
N CYS A 162 -12.33 -14.02 2.97
CA CYS A 162 -12.94 -13.37 1.81
C CYS A 162 -13.84 -14.32 1.00
N ASN A 163 -14.40 -15.36 1.64
CA ASN A 163 -15.26 -16.34 0.97
C ASN A 163 -16.64 -15.74 0.59
N ALA A 164 -17.14 -14.81 1.40
CA ALA A 164 -18.37 -14.08 1.16
C ALA A 164 -18.20 -12.64 1.68
N ALA A 165 -18.97 -11.69 1.13
CA ALA A 165 -19.00 -10.33 1.67
C ALA A 165 -19.93 -10.28 2.90
N PRO A 166 -19.60 -9.52 3.95
CA PRO A 166 -18.37 -8.75 4.10
C PRO A 166 -17.15 -9.65 4.38
N PHE A 167 -15.99 -9.28 3.83
CA PHE A 167 -14.72 -9.90 4.18
C PHE A 167 -14.38 -9.57 5.62
N THR A 168 -14.00 -10.56 6.42
CA THR A 168 -13.74 -10.36 7.85
C THR A 168 -12.26 -10.44 8.15
N CYS A 169 -11.73 -9.45 8.88
CA CYS A 169 -10.35 -9.39 9.35
C CYS A 169 -10.26 -9.78 10.81
N PHE A 170 -9.33 -10.67 11.14
CA PHE A 170 -9.00 -11.10 12.49
C PHE A 170 -7.53 -10.82 12.77
N THR A 171 -7.20 -10.56 14.04
CA THR A 171 -5.81 -10.65 14.48
C THR A 171 -5.39 -12.11 14.63
N GLU A 172 -4.13 -12.43 14.40
CA GLU A 172 -3.58 -13.76 14.65
C GLU A 172 -2.22 -13.66 15.36
N ASP A 173 -2.02 -14.51 16.36
CA ASP A 173 -0.75 -14.60 17.09
C ASP A 173 0.26 -15.53 16.39
N GLU A 174 1.48 -15.64 16.93
CA GLU A 174 2.51 -16.52 16.37
C GLU A 174 2.13 -18.01 16.43
N GLN A 175 1.23 -18.40 17.35
CA GLN A 175 0.71 -19.75 17.47
C GLN A 175 -0.43 -20.04 16.48
N LYS A 176 -0.71 -19.11 15.55
CA LYS A 176 -1.80 -19.19 14.56
C LYS A 176 -3.17 -19.31 15.20
N LYS A 177 -3.36 -18.79 16.41
CA LYS A 177 -4.67 -18.75 17.06
C LYS A 177 -5.41 -17.51 16.55
N PRO A 178 -6.60 -17.68 15.96
CA PRO A 178 -7.40 -16.54 15.56
C PRO A 178 -7.86 -15.78 16.81
N GLY A 179 -7.54 -14.49 16.85
CA GLY A 179 -8.05 -13.55 17.83
C GLY A 179 -9.41 -12.99 17.44
N LYS A 180 -9.73 -11.80 17.96
CA LYS A 180 -11.00 -11.13 17.69
C LYS A 180 -11.03 -10.54 16.28
N ALA A 181 -12.24 -10.41 15.72
CA ALA A 181 -12.46 -9.64 14.52
C ALA A 181 -12.12 -8.17 14.79
N VAL A 182 -11.40 -7.54 13.85
CA VAL A 182 -10.93 -6.16 13.97
C VAL A 182 -11.41 -5.26 12.83
N ALA A 183 -11.86 -5.84 11.72
CA ALA A 183 -12.48 -5.09 10.64
C ALA A 183 -13.38 -5.97 9.74
N TRP A 184 -14.29 -5.32 9.03
CA TRP A 184 -15.14 -5.90 7.99
C TRP A 184 -15.12 -5.05 6.74
N PHE A 185 -14.88 -5.65 5.59
CA PHE A 185 -14.84 -4.95 4.31
C PHE A 185 -15.90 -5.46 3.35
N THR A 186 -16.72 -4.56 2.84
CA THR A 186 -17.73 -4.85 1.82
C THR A 186 -17.22 -4.29 0.48
N PRO A 187 -16.81 -5.15 -0.46
CA PRO A 187 -16.34 -4.70 -1.76
C PRO A 187 -17.49 -4.14 -2.60
N GLN A 188 -17.17 -3.15 -3.43
CA GLN A 188 -18.03 -2.71 -4.52
C GLN A 188 -18.16 -3.81 -5.56
N ARG A 189 -19.30 -4.50 -5.56
CA ARG A 189 -19.67 -5.39 -6.66
C ARG A 189 -20.33 -4.58 -7.76
N ALA A 190 -20.07 -4.93 -9.01
CA ALA A 190 -20.67 -4.26 -10.16
C ALA A 190 -22.18 -4.16 -9.95
N ALA A 191 -22.72 -2.94 -10.05
CA ALA A 191 -24.16 -2.75 -10.08
C ALA A 191 -24.70 -3.61 -11.21
N ASN A 192 -25.68 -4.47 -10.91
CA ASN A 192 -26.46 -5.10 -11.96
C ASN A 192 -26.95 -3.99 -12.90
N ARG A 193 -26.89 -4.24 -14.21
CA ARG A 193 -27.13 -3.30 -15.33
C ARG A 193 -28.47 -2.54 -15.31
N THR A 194 -29.24 -2.59 -14.23
CA THR A 194 -30.61 -2.11 -14.06
C THR A 194 -30.70 -0.72 -13.39
N GLY A 195 -29.68 0.14 -13.56
CA GLY A 195 -29.76 1.54 -13.13
C GLY A 195 -29.67 1.78 -11.62
N ALA A 196 -29.23 0.79 -10.84
CA ALA A 196 -28.90 1.02 -9.43
C ALA A 196 -27.59 1.84 -9.33
N SER A 197 -27.59 2.88 -8.48
CA SER A 197 -26.36 3.59 -8.10
C SER A 197 -25.30 2.57 -7.68
N ALA A 198 -24.08 2.69 -8.22
CA ALA A 198 -22.99 1.81 -7.85
C ALA A 198 -22.71 1.96 -6.36
N ARG A 199 -22.88 0.88 -5.59
CA ARG A 199 -22.59 0.90 -4.15
C ARG A 199 -21.08 1.04 -3.98
N LEU A 200 -20.65 2.03 -3.20
CA LEU A 200 -19.25 2.22 -2.85
C LEU A 200 -18.77 1.07 -1.96
N SER A 201 -17.44 0.91 -1.87
CA SER A 201 -16.88 -0.04 -0.92
C SER A 201 -16.91 0.54 0.49
N HIS A 202 -17.17 -0.31 1.48
CA HIS A 202 -17.28 0.08 2.88
C HIS A 202 -16.29 -0.72 3.75
N LEU A 203 -15.73 -0.08 4.77
CA LEU A 203 -14.88 -0.71 5.77
C LEU A 203 -15.37 -0.32 7.16
N GLU A 204 -15.73 -1.31 7.96
CA GLU A 204 -16.00 -1.13 9.38
C GLU A 204 -14.79 -1.57 10.19
N VAL A 205 -14.36 -0.77 11.17
CA VAL A 205 -13.18 -1.05 11.99
C VAL A 205 -13.54 -0.94 13.47
N THR A 206 -13.20 -1.98 14.25
CA THR A 206 -13.44 -1.99 15.70
C THR A 206 -12.48 -1.05 16.43
N PRO A 207 -12.76 -0.64 17.68
CA PRO A 207 -11.81 0.11 18.51
C PRO A 207 -10.40 -0.50 18.56
N GLN A 208 -10.29 -1.82 18.64
CA GLN A 208 -9.01 -2.52 18.61
C GLN A 208 -8.35 -2.46 17.21
N GLY A 209 -9.15 -2.54 16.15
CA GLY A 209 -8.68 -2.42 14.77
C GLY A 209 -8.11 -1.04 14.43
N GLN A 210 -8.50 0.01 15.14
CA GLN A 210 -8.01 1.38 14.91
C GLN A 210 -6.50 1.49 15.15
N MET A 211 -5.94 0.68 16.06
CA MET A 211 -4.49 0.59 16.27
C MET A 211 -3.74 -0.15 15.15
N LEU A 212 -4.48 -0.87 14.30
CA LEU A 212 -3.98 -1.70 13.22
C LEU A 212 -4.37 -1.14 11.85
N PHE A 213 -4.91 0.09 11.81
CA PHE A 213 -5.64 0.61 10.66
C PHE A 213 -4.77 0.69 9.40
N ASP A 214 -3.53 1.15 9.51
CA ASP A 214 -2.60 1.17 8.37
C ASP A 214 -2.39 -0.22 7.75
N ASP A 215 -2.21 -1.25 8.59
CA ASP A 215 -2.06 -2.64 8.12
C ASP A 215 -3.38 -3.20 7.58
N ILE A 216 -4.52 -2.85 8.16
CA ILE A 216 -5.86 -3.23 7.68
C ILE A 216 -6.10 -2.66 6.28
N ILE A 217 -5.85 -1.37 6.08
CA ILE A 217 -6.03 -0.68 4.80
C ILE A 217 -5.07 -1.21 3.74
N MET A 218 -3.79 -1.34 4.07
CA MET A 218 -2.81 -1.87 3.13
C MET A 218 -3.14 -3.32 2.74
N SER A 219 -3.47 -4.17 3.71
CA SER A 219 -3.80 -5.57 3.43
C SER A 219 -5.07 -5.73 2.61
N ILE A 220 -6.16 -5.02 2.92
CA ILE A 220 -7.43 -5.19 2.21
C ILE A 220 -7.37 -4.69 0.77
N LEU A 221 -6.70 -3.56 0.52
CA LEU A 221 -6.52 -3.04 -0.84
C LEU A 221 -5.65 -3.97 -1.69
N THR A 222 -4.62 -4.57 -1.08
CA THR A 222 -3.78 -5.56 -1.74
C THR A 222 -4.60 -6.82 -2.09
N ILE A 223 -5.39 -7.32 -1.14
CA ILE A 223 -6.21 -8.53 -1.31
C ILE A 223 -7.29 -8.30 -2.37
N GLU A 224 -8.03 -7.17 -2.31
CA GLU A 224 -9.07 -6.86 -3.29
C GLU A 224 -8.48 -6.82 -4.71
N ARG A 225 -7.32 -6.18 -4.88
CA ARG A 225 -6.63 -6.17 -6.17
C ARG A 225 -6.20 -7.57 -6.61
N LYS A 226 -5.75 -8.44 -5.69
CA LYS A 226 -5.44 -9.84 -6.01
C LYS A 226 -6.68 -10.65 -6.40
N LEU A 227 -7.83 -10.42 -5.76
CA LEU A 227 -9.08 -11.13 -6.07
C LEU A 227 -9.68 -10.69 -7.41
N LEU A 228 -9.46 -9.45 -7.83
CA LEU A 228 -9.90 -8.90 -9.11
C LEU A 228 -8.94 -9.19 -10.28
N GLN A 229 -7.73 -9.71 -10.00
CA GLN A 229 -6.82 -10.15 -11.06
C GLN A 229 -7.34 -11.44 -11.70
N PRO A 230 -7.32 -11.55 -13.04
CA PRO A 230 -7.69 -12.80 -13.70
C PRO A 230 -6.70 -13.91 -13.31
N PRO A 231 -7.17 -15.15 -13.13
CA PRO A 231 -6.36 -16.26 -12.63
C PRO A 231 -5.24 -16.68 -13.60
N GLU A 232 -5.38 -16.41 -14.91
CA GLU A 232 -4.32 -16.64 -15.90
C GLU A 232 -4.26 -15.52 -16.94
N PRO A 233 -3.05 -15.22 -17.49
CA PRO A 233 -2.88 -14.26 -18.57
C PRO A 233 -3.66 -14.61 -19.86
N LYS A 234 -3.99 -15.89 -20.07
CA LYS A 234 -4.75 -16.36 -21.25
C LYS A 234 -6.19 -15.82 -21.27
N PHE A 235 -6.72 -15.42 -20.12
CA PHE A 235 -8.05 -14.79 -20.02
C PHE A 235 -8.03 -13.27 -20.22
N LEU A 236 -6.85 -12.67 -20.47
CA LEU A 236 -6.73 -11.21 -20.65
C LEU A 236 -7.26 -10.73 -22.01
N PHE A 237 -7.35 -11.63 -22.98
CA PHE A 237 -7.84 -11.30 -24.32
C PHE A 237 -9.09 -12.12 -24.62
N ASN A 238 -10.25 -11.47 -24.50
CA ASN A 238 -11.48 -11.96 -25.13
C ASN A 238 -11.36 -11.75 -26.65
N PHE A 239 -10.60 -12.60 -27.33
CA PHE A 239 -10.78 -12.77 -28.76
C PHE A 239 -11.97 -13.71 -28.96
N HIS A 240 -13.09 -13.12 -29.36
CA HIS A 240 -14.19 -13.86 -30.01
C HIS A 240 -13.85 -14.11 -31.47
#